data_AF-A0A8T5G0G0-F1
#
_entry.id   AF-A0A8T5G0G0-F1
#
_cell.length_a   1.000
_cell.length_b   1.000
_cell.length_c   1.000
_cell.angle_alpha   90.00
_cell.angle_beta   90.00
_cell.angle_gamma   90.00
#
_symmetry.space_group_name_H-M   'P 1'
#
loop_
_entity.id
_entity.type
_entity.pdbx_description
1 polymer ?
#
loop_
_entity_poly.entity_id
_entity_poly.type
_entity_poly.pdbx_seq_one_letter_code
_entity_poly.pdbx_strand_id
1 'polypeptide(L)'
;MEYNAKSAIVGRSGKRDEEGNGPVFIHLFDQNDPHKSEVVPKEFIDFEGMHKIKFKGLNVSYLLAGSDVLINNLVSISAEEEEGKPGNLIVSGKQSE
;
A
#
# COMPACT_ATOMS: atom_id res chain seq x y z
N MET A 1 1.87 -0.14 12.65
CA MET A 1 1.78 1.34 12.80
C MET A 1 0.58 1.85 12.01
N GLU A 2 -0.12 2.89 12.50
CA GLU A 2 -1.31 3.47 11.86
C GLU A 2 -1.09 4.92 11.45
N TYR A 3 -1.56 5.28 10.25
CA TYR A 3 -1.38 6.58 9.61
C TYR A 3 -2.71 7.15 9.15
N ASN A 4 -2.94 8.44 9.36
CA ASN A 4 -4.09 9.14 8.79
C ASN A 4 -3.79 9.54 7.34
N ALA A 5 -4.65 9.17 6.39
CA ALA A 5 -4.52 9.52 4.98
C ALA A 5 -5.88 9.45 4.31
N LYS A 6 -6.07 10.17 3.18
CA LYS A 6 -7.30 10.05 2.36
C LYS A 6 -7.19 8.99 1.28
N SER A 7 -5.98 8.73 0.79
CA SER A 7 -5.74 7.61 -0.11
C SER A 7 -4.33 7.06 0.04
N ALA A 8 -4.12 5.86 -0.49
CA ALA A 8 -2.81 5.23 -0.57
C ALA A 8 -2.62 4.56 -1.94
N ILE A 9 -1.40 4.63 -2.47
CA ILE A 9 -0.97 3.76 -3.57
C ILE A 9 -0.01 2.74 -2.98
N VAL A 10 -0.32 1.47 -3.18
CA VAL A 10 0.46 0.34 -2.70
C VAL A 10 0.95 -0.45 -3.90
N GLY A 11 2.26 -0.66 -3.97
CA GLY A 11 2.86 -1.33 -5.12
C GLY A 11 4.14 -2.06 -4.76
N ARG A 12 4.75 -2.65 -5.80
CA ARG A 12 6.06 -3.28 -5.71
C ARG A 12 7.04 -2.48 -6.54
N SER A 13 8.24 -2.32 -6.04
CA SER A 13 9.34 -1.65 -6.74
C SER A 13 10.57 -2.56 -6.79
N GLY A 14 11.60 -2.13 -7.54
CA GLY A 14 12.89 -2.81 -7.58
C GLY A 14 12.86 -4.25 -8.13
N LYS A 15 13.97 -4.95 -7.90
CA LYS A 15 14.14 -6.37 -8.30
C LYS A 15 13.65 -7.28 -7.19
N ARG A 16 13.10 -8.44 -7.59
CA ARG A 16 12.79 -9.53 -6.66
C ARG A 16 13.91 -10.56 -6.67
N ASP A 17 14.08 -11.25 -5.55
CA ASP A 17 15.00 -12.40 -5.44
C ASP A 17 14.41 -13.65 -6.11
N GLU A 18 15.15 -14.76 -6.05
CA GLU A 18 14.76 -16.04 -6.64
C GLU A 18 13.49 -16.64 -6.01
N GLU A 19 13.19 -16.26 -4.77
CA GLU A 19 12.01 -16.68 -4.02
C GLU A 19 10.81 -15.74 -4.24
N GLY A 20 11.00 -14.67 -5.03
CA GLY A 20 9.99 -13.67 -5.34
C GLY A 20 9.79 -12.60 -4.26
N ASN A 21 10.65 -12.55 -3.26
CA ASN A 21 10.65 -11.51 -2.25
C ASN A 21 11.25 -10.23 -2.83
N GLY A 22 10.76 -9.08 -2.41
CA GLY A 22 11.33 -7.82 -2.86
C GLY A 22 10.67 -6.60 -2.22
N PRO A 23 11.03 -5.40 -2.70
CA PRO A 23 10.54 -4.16 -2.13
C PRO A 23 9.04 -3.95 -2.38
N VAL A 24 8.37 -3.41 -1.36
CA VAL A 24 6.98 -2.95 -1.39
C VAL A 24 6.94 -1.53 -0.88
N PHE A 25 6.24 -0.66 -1.58
CA PHE A 25 6.03 0.72 -1.16
C PHE A 25 4.56 0.97 -0.84
N ILE A 26 4.32 1.86 0.12
CA ILE A 26 3.03 2.44 0.44
C ILE A 26 3.21 3.96 0.48
N HIS A 27 2.61 4.63 -0.49
CA HIS A 27 2.62 6.09 -0.58
C HIS A 27 1.27 6.64 -0.12
N LEU A 28 1.28 7.56 0.83
CA LEU A 28 0.08 8.14 1.42
C LEU A 28 -0.21 9.53 0.86
N PHE A 29 -1.49 9.88 0.73
CA PHE A 29 -1.93 11.15 0.16
C PHE A 29 -3.10 11.76 0.93
N ASP A 30 -3.23 13.09 0.85
CA ASP A 30 -4.32 13.88 1.47
C ASP A 30 -5.53 14.13 0.54
N GLN A 31 -5.57 13.44 -0.59
CA GLN A 31 -6.67 13.47 -1.55
C GLN A 31 -6.92 12.09 -2.15
N ASN A 32 -8.13 11.89 -2.68
CA ASN A 32 -8.44 10.72 -3.51
C ASN A 32 -7.87 10.88 -4.92
N ASP A 33 -7.74 9.75 -5.61
CA ASP A 33 -7.25 9.67 -6.99
C ASP A 33 -5.96 10.48 -7.25
N PRO A 34 -4.92 10.35 -6.41
CA PRO A 34 -3.70 11.15 -6.56
C PRO A 34 -3.02 10.95 -7.93
N HIS A 35 -3.14 9.75 -8.51
CA HIS A 35 -2.64 9.39 -9.85
C HIS A 35 -3.25 10.21 -11.01
N LYS A 36 -4.34 10.95 -10.78
CA LYS A 36 -4.96 11.85 -11.78
C LYS A 36 -4.49 13.30 -11.64
N SER A 37 -3.50 13.55 -10.79
CA SER A 37 -3.02 14.90 -10.46
C SER A 37 -1.49 14.91 -10.28
N GLU A 38 -0.92 16.07 -10.03
CA GLU A 38 0.52 16.26 -9.77
C GLU A 38 0.88 16.20 -8.28
N VAL A 39 -0.04 15.74 -7.42
CA VAL A 39 0.20 15.68 -5.98
C VAL A 39 1.29 14.65 -5.66
N VAL A 40 2.22 15.03 -4.78
CA VAL A 40 3.26 14.13 -4.27
C VAL A 40 2.76 13.41 -3.01
N PRO A 41 3.26 12.19 -2.72
CA PRO A 41 2.97 11.53 -1.45
C PRO A 41 3.41 12.40 -0.28
N LYS A 42 2.57 12.46 0.76
CA LYS A 42 2.93 13.11 2.01
C LYS A 42 3.82 12.24 2.89
N GLU A 43 3.76 10.93 2.68
CA GLU A 43 4.51 9.94 3.44
C GLU A 43 4.85 8.75 2.55
N PHE A 44 6.08 8.27 2.72
CA PHE A 44 6.68 7.16 2.00
C PHE A 44 6.99 6.06 3.00
N ILE A 45 6.39 4.90 2.83
CA ILE A 45 6.58 3.76 3.72
C ILE A 45 7.06 2.60 2.87
N ASP A 46 8.32 2.22 3.07
CA ASP A 46 8.98 1.17 2.30
C ASP A 46 9.22 -0.06 3.17
N PHE A 47 9.00 -1.23 2.57
CA PHE A 47 9.25 -2.54 3.17
C PHE A 47 10.14 -3.34 2.23
N GLU A 48 11.13 -4.03 2.80
CA GLU A 48 12.08 -4.87 2.06
C GLU A 48 11.81 -6.35 2.29
N GLY A 49 12.20 -7.20 1.33
CA GLY A 49 12.09 -8.66 1.50
C GLY A 49 10.65 -9.18 1.61
N MET A 50 9.67 -8.49 1.02
CA MET A 50 8.27 -8.88 1.10
C MET A 50 7.90 -9.91 0.02
N HIS A 51 7.42 -11.06 0.47
CA HIS A 51 6.92 -12.15 -0.38
C HIS A 51 5.50 -11.90 -0.89
N LYS A 52 4.58 -11.38 -0.06
CA LYS A 52 3.19 -11.09 -0.46
C LYS A 52 2.56 -9.93 0.32
N ILE A 53 1.56 -9.31 -0.30
CA ILE A 53 0.76 -8.23 0.28
C ILE A 53 -0.68 -8.74 0.43
N LYS A 54 -1.30 -8.52 1.59
CA LYS A 54 -2.67 -8.91 1.90
C LYS A 54 -3.48 -7.69 2.31
N PHE A 55 -4.47 -7.31 1.52
CA PHE A 55 -5.42 -6.26 1.87
C PHE A 55 -6.57 -6.85 2.69
N LYS A 56 -6.89 -6.26 3.85
CA LYS A 56 -7.99 -6.71 4.73
C LYS A 56 -8.96 -5.58 5.00
N GLY A 57 -10.25 -5.82 4.71
CA GLY A 57 -11.33 -4.89 5.05
C GLY A 57 -11.29 -3.56 4.27
N LEU A 58 -10.60 -3.52 3.15
CA LEU A 58 -10.45 -2.33 2.31
C LEU A 58 -11.06 -2.58 0.93
N ASN A 59 -11.77 -1.57 0.42
CA ASN A 59 -12.15 -1.47 -0.98
C ASN A 59 -10.94 -0.93 -1.78
N VAL A 60 -10.49 -1.73 -2.75
CA VAL A 60 -9.27 -1.48 -3.51
C VAL A 60 -9.57 -1.37 -5.01
N SER A 61 -8.88 -0.47 -5.68
CA SER A 61 -8.95 -0.26 -7.13
C SER A 61 -7.65 -0.68 -7.79
N TYR A 62 -7.72 -1.51 -8.83
CA TYR A 62 -6.57 -1.95 -9.60
C TYR A 62 -6.25 -0.94 -10.69
N LEU A 63 -5.03 -0.40 -10.71
CA LEU A 63 -4.58 0.48 -11.77
C LEU A 63 -3.99 -0.36 -12.90
N LEU A 64 -4.83 -0.84 -13.83
CA LEU A 64 -4.45 -1.82 -14.86
C LEU A 64 -3.27 -1.43 -15.77
N ALA A 65 -2.93 -0.13 -15.84
CA ALA A 65 -1.73 0.33 -16.55
C ALA A 65 -0.42 -0.04 -15.82
N GLY A 66 -0.50 -0.45 -14.55
CA GLY A 66 0.62 -0.87 -13.73
C GLY A 66 0.27 -2.05 -12.81
N SER A 67 1.16 -2.34 -11.86
CA SER A 67 0.97 -3.39 -10.84
C SER A 67 0.44 -2.84 -9.51
N ASP A 68 0.08 -1.56 -9.50
CA ASP A 68 -0.18 -0.82 -8.27
C ASP A 68 -1.67 -0.84 -7.92
N VAL A 69 -1.93 -0.81 -6.62
CA VAL A 69 -3.25 -0.82 -6.04
C VAL A 69 -3.52 0.54 -5.43
N LEU A 70 -4.63 1.17 -5.86
CA LEU A 70 -5.13 2.41 -5.28
C LEU A 70 -6.18 2.10 -4.21
N ILE A 71 -6.08 2.79 -3.08
CA ILE A 71 -7.03 2.70 -1.98
C ILE A 71 -7.51 4.13 -1.71
N ASN A 72 -8.75 4.45 -2.07
CA ASN A 72 -9.36 5.77 -1.84
C ASN A 72 -10.21 5.79 -0.57
N ASN A 73 -10.70 6.97 -0.20
CA ASN A 73 -11.63 7.22 0.90
C ASN A 73 -11.11 6.71 2.24
N LEU A 74 -9.79 6.71 2.46
CA LEU A 74 -9.22 6.34 3.74
C LEU A 74 -9.52 7.41 4.80
N VAL A 75 -9.71 6.94 6.02
CA VAL A 75 -9.60 7.74 7.25
C VAL A 75 -8.24 7.44 7.87
N SER A 76 -7.91 6.16 7.97
CA SER A 76 -6.61 5.67 8.43
C SER A 76 -6.21 4.37 7.73
N ILE A 77 -4.91 4.10 7.70
CA ILE A 77 -4.29 2.89 7.14
C ILE A 77 -3.20 2.37 8.06
N SER A 78 -3.08 1.05 8.18
CA SER A 78 -2.02 0.35 8.88
C SER A 78 -1.36 -0.68 7.99
N ALA A 79 -0.06 -0.84 8.18
CA ALA A 79 0.76 -1.81 7.45
C ALA A 79 1.72 -2.49 8.43
N GLU A 80 1.61 -3.82 8.53
CA GLU A 80 2.34 -4.63 9.51
C GLU A 80 2.66 -6.01 8.92
N GLU A 81 3.82 -6.56 9.26
CA GLU A 81 4.13 -7.95 8.92
C GLU A 81 3.26 -8.94 9.71
N GLU A 82 2.81 -9.99 9.04
CA GLU A 82 1.99 -11.03 9.64
C GLU A 82 2.79 -11.83 10.66
N GLU A 83 2.27 -11.91 11.89
CA GLU A 83 2.92 -12.64 12.98
C GLU A 83 3.18 -14.11 12.60
N GLY A 84 4.42 -14.55 12.82
CA GLY A 84 4.87 -15.91 12.49
C GLY A 84 5.05 -16.20 10.99
N LYS A 85 4.88 -15.21 10.10
CA LYS A 85 5.11 -15.36 8.66
C LYS A 85 5.86 -14.15 8.09
N PRO A 86 7.19 -14.07 8.33
CA PRO A 86 8.01 -12.97 7.83
C PRO A 86 7.89 -12.86 6.30
N GLY A 87 7.90 -11.63 5.80
CA GLY A 87 7.71 -11.34 4.38
C GLY A 87 6.25 -11.26 3.92
N ASN A 88 5.27 -11.46 4.81
CA ASN A 88 3.87 -11.24 4.50
C ASN A 88 3.41 -9.90 5.05
N LEU A 89 3.20 -8.91 4.19
CA LEU A 89 2.67 -7.63 4.60
C LEU A 89 1.14 -7.66 4.66
N ILE A 90 0.55 -7.27 5.79
CA ILE A 90 -0.88 -7.01 5.92
C ILE A 90 -1.12 -5.51 5.84
N VAL A 91 -1.97 -5.10 4.90
CA VAL A 91 -2.44 -3.73 4.75
C VAL A 91 -3.93 -3.69 5.11
N SER A 92 -4.26 -2.89 6.12
CA SER A 92 -5.63 -2.73 6.62
C SER A 92 -5.90 -1.27 6.94
N GLY A 93 -7.14 -0.92 7.25
CA GLY A 93 -7.48 0.45 7.59
C GLY A 93 -8.97 0.68 7.70
N LYS A 94 -9.34 1.95 7.84
CA LYS A 94 -10.73 2.41 7.88
C LYS A 94 -11.00 3.32 6.68
N GLN A 95 -12.12 3.09 6.00
CA GLN A 95 -12.60 3.97 4.93
C GLN A 95 -13.84 4.74 5.38
N SER A 96 -14.00 5.96 4.88
CA SER A 96 -15.27 6.69 4.91
C SER A 96 -16.17 6.16 3.78
N GLU A 97 -17.48 6.12 4.05
CA GLU A 97 -18.50 5.78 3.04
C GLU A 97 -18.45 6.72 1.82
#